data_AF-A0A109LPI2-F1
#
_entry.id   AF-A0A109LPI2-F1
#
_cell.length_a   1.000
_cell.length_b   1.000
_cell.length_c   1.000
_cell.angle_alpha   90.00
_cell.angle_beta   90.00
_cell.angle_gamma   90.00
#
_symmetry.space_group_name_H-M   'P 1'
#
loop_
_entity.id
_entity.type
_entity.pdbx_description
1 polymer ?
#
loop_
_entity_poly.entity_id
_entity_poly.type
_entity_poly.pdbx_seq_one_letter_code
_entity_poly.pdbx_strand_id
1 'polypeptide(L)' 'MEIIKSAFLGAVLAWTIAVVIGSQGSSGGQLMIHQMAMGDLKVFWSWPVFFGGTGIAWALMLLQR' A
#
# COMPACT_ATOMS: atom_id res chain seq x y z
N MET A 1 5.35 -17.51 8.63
CA MET A 1 4.11 -17.20 7.88
C MET A 1 3.59 -15.79 8.13
N GLU A 2 3.82 -15.20 9.31
CA GLU A 2 3.29 -13.86 9.66
C GLU A 2 3.76 -12.74 8.72
N ILE A 3 4.99 -12.80 8.18
CA ILE A 3 5.48 -11.77 7.25
C ILE A 3 4.76 -11.77 5.89
N ILE A 4 4.26 -12.94 5.45
CA ILE A 4 3.49 -13.05 4.20
C ILE A 4 2.08 -12.51 4.42
N LYS A 5 1.47 -12.80 5.59
CA LYS A 5 0.17 -12.24 5.98
C LYS A 5 0.23 -10.73 6.13
N SER A 6 1.26 -10.22 6.80
CA SER A 6 1.45 -8.77 6.97
C SER A 6 1.73 -8.07 5.64
N ALA A 7 2.47 -8.71 4.71
CA ALA A 7 2.69 -8.17 3.38
C ALA A 7 1.38 -8.08 2.58
N PHE A 8 0.50 -9.08 2.68
CA PHE A 8 -0.82 -9.01 2.04
C PHE A 8 -1.66 -7.85 2.61
N LEU A 9 -1.70 -7.70 3.94
CA LEU A 9 -2.40 -6.57 4.58
C LEU A 9 -1.80 -5.21 4.19
N GLY A 10 -0.47 -5.12 4.12
CA GLY A 10 0.24 -3.93 3.65
C GLY A 10 -0.07 -3.60 2.19
N ALA A 11 -0.21 -4.61 1.31
CA ALA A 11 -0.60 -4.42 -0.08
C ALA A 11 -2.02 -3.87 -0.22
N VAL A 12 -2.97 -4.43 0.54
CA VAL A 12 -4.37 -3.95 0.55
C VAL A 12 -4.43 -2.50 1.04
N LEU A 13 -3.71 -2.16 2.11
CA LEU A 13 -3.65 -0.80 2.62
C LEU A 13 -3.03 0.16 1.61
N ALA A 14 -1.89 -0.21 1.01
CA ALA A 14 -1.22 0.60 0.00
C ALA A 14 -2.10 0.87 -1.21
N TRP A 15 -2.80 -0.15 -1.69
CA TRP A 15 -3.71 -0.02 -2.82
C TRP A 15 -4.91 0.87 -2.49
N THR A 16 -5.53 0.67 -1.32
CA THR A 16 -6.68 1.47 -0.88
C THR A 16 -6.33 2.96 -0.82
N ILE A 17 -5.20 3.29 -0.19
CA ILE A 17 -4.74 4.69 -0.05
C ILE A 17 -4.34 5.26 -1.42
N ALA A 18 -3.62 4.48 -2.23
CA ALA A 18 -3.16 4.93 -3.54
C ALA A 18 -4.33 5.18 -4.50
N VAL A 19 -5.38 4.34 -4.48
CA VAL A 19 -6.58 4.55 -5.30
C VAL A 19 -7.32 5.81 -4.89
N VAL A 20 -7.57 6.01 -3.60
CA VAL A 20 -8.33 7.18 -3.11
C VAL A 20 -7.61 8.50 -3.38
N ILE A 21 -6.29 8.55 -3.19
CA ILE A 21 -5.54 9.79 -3.41
C ILE A 21 -5.21 9.98 -4.90
N GLY A 22 -4.82 8.90 -5.59
CA GLY A 22 -4.48 8.91 -7.01
C GLY A 22 -5.66 9.25 -7.91
N SER A 23 -6.88 8.83 -7.54
CA SER A 23 -8.10 9.21 -8.28
C SER A 23 -8.37 10.71 -8.28
N GLN A 24 -7.86 11.44 -7.27
CA GLN A 24 -8.00 12.89 -7.17
C GLN A 24 -6.95 13.65 -8.00
N GLY A 25 -6.11 12.95 -8.77
CA GLY A 25 -5.06 13.56 -9.60
C GLY A 25 -3.83 14.01 -8.80
N SER A 26 -3.70 13.60 -7.53
CA SER A 26 -2.57 13.93 -6.67
C SER A 26 -1.54 12.80 -6.67
N SER A 27 -0.26 13.15 -6.78
CA SER A 27 0.86 12.20 -6.58
C SER A 27 1.12 11.88 -5.11
N GLY A 28 0.38 12.52 -4.18
CA GLY A 28 0.50 12.27 -2.74
C GLY A 28 1.80 12.73 -2.10
N GLY A 29 2.64 13.50 -2.81
CA GLY A 29 3.90 14.04 -2.28
C GLY A 29 4.81 12.95 -1.70
N GLN A 30 4.96 12.93 -0.38
CA GLN A 30 5.75 11.91 0.35
C GLN A 30 5.17 10.49 0.26
N LEU A 31 3.88 10.33 -0.06
CA LEU A 31 3.31 9.00 -0.30
C LEU A 31 3.83 8.37 -1.61
N MET A 32 4.40 9.17 -2.53
CA MET A 32 4.95 8.72 -3.81
C MET A 32 3.97 7.75 -4.54
N ILE A 33 2.81 8.27 -4.92
CA ILE A 33 1.80 7.48 -5.63
C ILE A 33 2.23 7.34 -7.09
N HIS A 34 2.44 6.09 -7.49
CA HIS A 34 2.78 5.69 -8.83
C HIS A 34 1.51 5.28 -9.55
N GLN A 35 1.18 6.01 -10.61
CA GLN A 35 0.13 5.61 -11.54
C GLN A 35 0.74 4.70 -12.62
N MET A 36 0.23 3.49 -12.73
CA MET A 36 0.61 2.50 -13.73
C MET A 36 -0.58 2.23 -14.63
N ALA A 37 -0.37 2.22 -15.95
CA ALA A 37 -1.39 1.81 -16.90
C ALA A 37 -1.26 0.30 -17.17
N MET A 38 -2.30 -0.48 -16.85
CA MET A 38 -2.42 -1.89 -17.24
C MET A 38 -3.57 -2.01 -18.24
N GLY A 39 -3.25 -1.86 -19.53
CA GLY A 39 -4.25 -1.75 -20.59
C GLY A 39 -5.14 -0.53 -20.38
N ASP A 40 -6.46 -0.74 -20.34
CA ASP A 40 -7.45 0.31 -20.09
C ASP A 40 -7.64 0.66 -18.61
N LEU A 41 -6.99 -0.08 -17.70
CA LEU A 41 -7.09 0.14 -16.26
C LEU A 41 -5.95 1.03 -15.75
N LYS A 42 -6.33 2.04 -14.97
CA LYS A 42 -5.38 2.86 -14.19
C LYS A 42 -5.21 2.22 -12.81
N VAL A 43 -4.01 1.74 -12.53
CA VAL A 43 -3.63 1.16 -11.24
C VAL A 43 -2.80 2.18 -10.48
N PHE A 44 -3.13 2.39 -9.21
CA PHE A 44 -2.36 3.25 -8.32
C PHE A 44 -1.64 2.41 -7.28
N TRP A 45 -0.35 2.67 -7.09
CA TRP A 45 0.49 1.95 -6.15
C TRP A 45 1.41 2.90 -5.38
N SER A 46 1.72 2.56 -4.13
CA SER A 46 2.66 3.34 -3.32
C SER A 46 3.57 2.41 -2.53
N TRP A 47 4.87 2.43 -2.86
CA TRP A 47 5.90 1.69 -2.15
C TRP A 47 6.07 2.11 -0.68
N PRO A 48 6.09 3.42 -0.31
CA PRO A 48 6.25 3.83 1.09
C PRO A 48 5.12 3.30 1.98
N VAL A 49 3.87 3.41 1.51
CA VAL A 49 2.70 2.89 2.24
C VAL A 49 2.74 1.37 2.36
N PHE A 50 3.17 0.66 1.31
CA PHE A 50 3.28 -0.80 1.36
C PHE A 50 4.26 -1.26 2.44
N PHE A 51 5.48 -0.71 2.46
CA PHE A 51 6.47 -1.09 3.46
C PHE A 51 6.07 -0.64 4.87
N GLY A 52 5.55 0.58 5.02
CA GLY A 52 5.04 1.07 6.30
C GLY A 52 3.89 0.22 6.84
N GLY A 53 2.89 -0.06 6.00
CA GLY A 53 1.74 -0.89 6.35
C GLY A 53 2.13 -2.33 6.68
N THR A 54 3.01 -2.93 5.88
CA THR A 54 3.54 -4.27 6.13
C THR A 54 4.31 -4.33 7.45
N GLY A 55 5.16 -3.33 7.73
CA GLY A 55 5.92 -3.24 8.96
C GLY A 55 5.03 -3.10 10.20
N ILE A 56 4.02 -2.24 10.14
CA ILE A 56 3.05 -2.06 11.22
C ILE A 56 2.22 -3.34 11.44
N ALA A 57 1.69 -3.93 10.37
CA ALA A 57 0.91 -5.17 10.46
C ALA A 57 1.74 -6.31 11.04
N TRP A 58 3.02 -6.41 10.66
CA TRP A 58 3.93 -7.40 11.21
C TRP A 58 4.25 -7.14 12.69
N ALA A 59 4.52 -5.88 13.06
CA ALA A 59 4.78 -5.49 14.45
C ALA A 59 3.58 -5.80 15.36
N LEU A 60 2.36 -5.55 14.89
CA LEU A 60 1.13 -5.90 15.62
C LEU A 60 1.00 -7.42 15.81
N MET A 61 1.26 -8.21 14.76
CA MET A 61 1.25 -9.67 14.86
C MET A 61 2.31 -10.21 15.84
N LEU A 62 3.47 -9.55 15.93
CA LEU A 62 4.50 -9.90 16.92
C LEU A 62 4.07 -9.58 18.35
N LEU A 63 3.36 -8.48 18.56
CA LEU A 63 2.84 -8.09 19.88
C LEU A 63 1.70 -8.99 20.38
N GLN A 64 1.00 -9.65 19.46
CA GLN A 64 -0.13 -10.55 19.76
C GLN A 64 0.31 -11.98 20.08
N ARG A 65 1.61 -12.21 20.23
CA ARG A 65 2.22 -13.52 20.40
C ARG A 65 2.60 -13.79 21.84
#